data_AF-A0A6F8PKS6-F1
#
_entry.id   AF-A0A6F8PKS6-F1
#
_cell.length_a   1.000
_cell.length_b   1.000
_cell.length_c   1.000
_cell.angle_alpha   90.00
_cell.angle_beta   90.00
_cell.angle_gamma   90.00
#
_symmetry.space_group_name_H-M   'P 1'
#
loop_
_entity.id
_entity.type
_entity.pdbx_description
1 polymer ?
#
loop_
_entity_poly.entity_id
_entity_poly.type
_entity_poly.pdbx_seq_one_letter_code
_entity_poly.pdbx_strand_id
1 'polypeptide(L)' 'MCVGISLALTFLMAYYTYATLVDYSLAQTINEQTVVVANGMEMIEVIWPVMFLGAIVGVMLMLVWMKYKKIL' A
#
# COMPACT_ATOMS: atom_id res chain seq x y z
N MET A 1 -8.71 -13.88 -19.72
CA MET A 1 -9.39 -14.29 -18.48
C MET A 1 -8.67 -13.80 -17.23
N CYS A 2 -7.36 -14.05 -17.10
CA CYS A 2 -6.57 -13.63 -15.92
C CYS A 2 -6.52 -12.10 -15.73
N VAL A 3 -6.43 -11.33 -16.82
CA VAL A 3 -6.29 -9.86 -16.79
C VAL A 3 -7.52 -9.16 -16.18
N GLY A 4 -8.73 -9.64 -16.47
CA GLY A 4 -9.96 -9.06 -15.93
C GLY A 4 -10.11 -9.31 -14.43
N ILE A 5 -9.76 -10.52 -13.98
CA ILE A 5 -9.78 -10.90 -12.56
C ILE A 5 -8.72 -10.11 -11.79
N SER A 6 -7.51 -9.96 -12.34
CA SER A 6 -6.48 -9.12 -11.72
C SER A 6 -6.91 -7.66 -11.61
N LEU A 7 -7.57 -7.10 -12.62
CA LEU A 7 -8.08 -5.73 -12.57
C LEU A 7 -9.15 -5.55 -11.49
N ALA A 8 -10.08 -6.49 -11.38
CA ALA A 8 -11.10 -6.48 -10.34
C ALA A 8 -10.51 -6.59 -8.93
N LEU A 9 -9.51 -7.46 -8.73
CA LEU A 9 -8.80 -7.60 -7.46
C LEU A 9 -8.04 -6.32 -7.09
N THR A 10 -7.37 -5.68 -8.05
CA THR A 10 -6.67 -4.40 -7.81
C THR A 10 -7.65 -3.29 -7.43
N PHE A 11 -8.81 -3.21 -8.11
CA PHE A 11 -9.85 -2.24 -7.77
C PHE A 11 -10.43 -2.48 -6.38
N LEU A 12 -10.69 -3.74 -6.03
CA LEU A 12 -11.20 -4.12 -4.73
C LEU A 12 -10.19 -3.78 -3.64
N MET A 13 -8.91 -4.07 -3.86
CA MET A 13 -7.83 -3.69 -2.96
C MET A 13 -7.74 -2.18 -2.78
N ALA A 14 -7.86 -1.40 -3.86
CA ALA A 14 -7.85 0.06 -3.80
C ALA A 14 -9.04 0.62 -3.00
N TYR A 15 -10.25 0.09 -3.21
CA TYR A 15 -11.45 0.48 -2.48
C TYR A 15 -11.32 0.22 -0.97
N TYR A 16 -10.89 -0.99 -0.60
CA TYR A 16 -10.67 -1.32 0.81
C TYR A 16 -9.57 -0.45 1.41
N THR A 17 -8.45 -0.26 0.71
CA THR A 17 -7.35 0.58 1.20
C THR A 17 -7.80 2.01 1.48
N TYR A 18 -8.62 2.58 0.59
CA TYR A 18 -9.21 3.91 0.78
C TYR A 18 -10.14 3.95 2.00
N ALA A 19 -11.04 2.98 2.14
CA ALA A 19 -11.96 2.91 3.27
C ALA A 19 -11.19 2.82 4.60
N THR A 20 -10.17 1.96 4.68
CA THR A 20 -9.33 1.84 5.87
C THR A 20 -8.54 3.13 6.13
N LEU A 21 -8.04 3.82 5.10
CA LEU A 21 -7.31 5.07 5.29
C LEU A 21 -8.18 6.16 5.90
N VAL A 22 -9.43 6.30 5.45
CA VAL A 22 -10.36 7.34 5.93
C VAL A 22 -10.72 7.18 7.42
N ASP A 23 -10.81 5.94 7.89
CA ASP A 23 -11.19 5.64 9.29
C ASP A 23 -10.01 5.67 10.26
N TYR A 24 -8.77 5.68 9.76
CA TYR A 24 -7.58 5.66 10.60
C TYR A 24 -7.04 7.06 10.85
N SER A 25 -6.55 7.24 12.08
CA SER A 25 -5.81 8.43 12.50
C SER A 25 -4.49 8.02 13.11
N LEU A 26 -3.43 8.78 12.79
CA LEU A 26 -2.10 8.56 13.29
C LEU A 26 -1.87 9.52 14.45
N ALA A 27 -1.91 8.98 15.66
CA ALA A 27 -1.70 9.75 16.89
C ALA A 27 -0.35 9.42 17.51
N GLN A 28 0.37 10.45 17.97
CA GLN A 28 1.59 10.31 18.75
C GLN A 28 1.36 10.80 20.17
N THR A 29 1.86 10.06 21.15
CA THR A 29 1.87 10.50 22.54
C THR A 29 3.19 11.19 22.84
N ILE A 30 3.14 12.50 23.11
CA ILE A 30 4.30 13.30 23.54
C ILE A 30 4.00 13.83 24.93
N ASN A 31 4.85 13.53 25.92
CA ASN A 31 4.69 13.95 27.32
C ASN A 31 3.28 13.72 27.87
N GLU A 32 2.78 12.48 27.78
CA GLU A 32 1.46 12.06 28.30
C GLU A 32 0.23 12.68 27.61
N GLN A 33 0.42 13.53 26.60
CA GLN A 33 -0.65 14.04 25.74
C GLN A 33 -0.64 13.35 24.38
N THR A 34 -1.80 12.83 23.98
CA THR A 34 -2.02 12.22 22.65
C THR A 34 -2.36 13.32 21.65
N VAL A 35 -1.47 13.58 20.70
CA VAL A 35 -1.65 14.55 19.62
C VAL A 35 -1.91 13.79 18.32
N VAL A 36 -2.98 14.14 17.61
CA VAL A 36 -3.27 13.60 16.28
C VAL A 36 -2.33 14.27 15.28
N VAL A 37 -1.45 13.48 14.66
CA VAL A 37 -0.40 13.93 13.73
C VAL A 37 -0.94 13.99 12.30
N ALA A 38 -1.82 13.05 11.93
CA ALA A 38 -2.50 13.03 10.64
C ALA A 38 -3.81 12.23 10.76
N ASN A 39 -4.85 12.62 10.02
CA ASN A 39 -6.11 11.88 9.99
C ASN A 39 -6.55 11.57 8.56
N GLY A 40 -7.06 10.36 8.33
CA GLY A 40 -7.68 10.01 7.08
C GLY A 40 -6.70 10.07 5.89
N MET A 41 -7.09 10.85 4.89
CA MET A 41 -6.32 11.06 3.66
C MET A 41 -5.01 11.84 3.87
N GLU A 42 -4.86 12.55 4.98
CA GLU A 42 -3.58 13.22 5.33
C GLU A 42 -2.47 12.20 5.63
N MET A 43 -2.84 10.96 5.95
CA MET A 43 -1.86 9.86 6.14
C MET A 43 -1.20 9.43 4.83
N ILE A 44 -1.74 9.81 3.66
CA ILE A 44 -1.17 9.43 2.36
C ILE A 44 0.25 9.98 2.20
N GLU A 45 0.51 11.22 2.61
CA GLU A 45 1.85 11.83 2.50
C GLU A 45 2.88 11.06 3.34
N VAL A 46 2.46 10.53 4.49
CA VAL A 46 3.30 9.73 5.39
C VAL A 46 3.50 8.30 4.87
N ILE A 47 2.46 7.71 4.27
CA ILE A 47 2.45 6.31 3.82
C ILE A 47 3.04 6.14 2.40
N TRP A 48 3.04 7.18 1.58
CA TRP A 48 3.52 7.16 0.19
C TRP A 48 4.92 6.57 0.00
N PRO A 49 5.94 6.90 0.82
CA PRO A 49 7.29 6.33 0.67
C PRO A 49 7.30 4.80 0.85
N VAL A 50 6.49 4.30 1.78
CA VAL A 50 6.38 2.86 2.06
C VAL A 50 5.65 2.14 0.93
N MET A 51 4.58 2.73 0.40
CA MET A 51 3.88 2.18 -0.77
C MET A 51 4.79 2.11 -2.00
N PHE A 52 5.61 3.13 -2.23
CA PHE A 52 6.57 3.15 -3.32
C PHE A 52 7.64 2.06 -3.20
N LEU A 53 8.20 1.86 -2.00
CA LEU A 53 9.11 0.76 -1.72
C LEU A 53 8.46 -0.61 -1.97
N GLY A 54 7.22 -0.79 -1.50
CA GLY A 54 6.45 -2.01 -1.75
C GLY A 54 6.27 -2.31 -3.25
N ALA A 55 5.99 -1.27 -4.05
CA ALA A 55 5.88 -1.40 -5.50
C ALA A 55 7.21 -1.81 -6.15
N ILE A 56 8.34 -1.21 -5.76
CA ILE A 56 9.67 -1.57 -6.26
C ILE A 56 9.98 -3.04 -5.95
N VAL A 57 9.73 -3.48 -4.71
CA VAL A 57 9.99 -4.86 -4.28
C VAL A 57 9.11 -5.84 -5.06
N GLY A 58 7.82 -5.51 -5.26
CA GLY A 58 6.90 -6.32 -6.07
C GLY A 58 7.38 -6.48 -7.52
N VAL A 59 7.82 -5.39 -8.15
CA VAL A 59 8.39 -5.44 -9.52
C VAL A 59 9.67 -6.26 -9.56
N MET A 60 10.57 -6.11 -8.57
CA MET A 60 11.79 -6.92 -8.49
C MET A 60 11.51 -8.42 -8.39
N LEU A 61 10.57 -8.82 -7.53
CA LEU A 61 10.16 -10.21 -7.38
C LEU A 61 9.56 -10.76 -8.69
N MET A 62 8.75 -9.97 -9.38
CA MET A 62 8.19 -10.35 -10.67
C MET A 62 9.28 -10.55 -11.72
N LEU A 63 10.26 -9.65 -11.80
CA LEU A 63 11.40 -9.77 -12.72
C LEU A 63 12.28 -10.99 -12.42
N VAL A 64 12.54 -11.27 -11.15
CA VAL A 64 13.26 -12.49 -10.72
C VAL A 64 12.49 -13.73 -11.14
N TRP A 65 11.18 -13.78 -10.90
CA TRP A 65 10.35 -14.91 -11.27
C TRP A 65 10.29 -15.14 -12.78
N MET A 66 10.21 -14.07 -13.58
CA MET A 66 10.31 -14.14 -15.04
C MET A 66 11.67 -14.63 -15.51
N LYS A 67 12.77 -14.24 -14.84
CA LYS A 67 14.11 -14.77 -15.14
C LYS A 67 14.20 -16.27 -14.84
N TYR A 68 13.73 -16.71 -13.68
CA TYR A 68 13.70 -18.14 -13.32
C TYR A 68 12.92 -18.97 -14.35
N LYS A 69 11.76 -18.48 -14.79
CA LYS A 69 10.93 -19.17 -15.79
C LYS A 69 11.53 -19.21 -17.20
N LYS A 70 12.54 -18.37 -17.50
CA LYS A 70 13.28 -18.38 -18.77
C LYS A 70 14.48 -19.33 -18.76
N ILE A 71 14.97 -19.71 -17.58
CA ILE A 71 16.16 -20.55 -17.38
C ILE A 71 15.77 -22.04 -17.29
N LEU A 72 14.55 -22.33 -16.85
CA LEU A 72 13.91 -23.65 -16.85
C LEU A 72 13.19 -23.91 -18.18
#